data_AF-A0A2X1SGS7-F1
#
_entry.id   AF-A0A2X1SGS7-F1
#
_cell.length_a   1.000
_cell.length_b   1.000
_cell.length_c   1.000
_cell.angle_alpha   90.00
_cell.angle_beta   90.00
_cell.angle_gamma   90.00
#
_symmetry.space_group_name_H-M   'P 1'
#
loop_
_entity.id
_entity.type
_entity.pdbx_description
1 polymer ?
#
loop_
_entity_poly.entity_id
_entity_poly.type
_entity_poly.pdbx_seq_one_letter_code
_entity_poly.pdbx_strand_id
1 'polypeptide(L)'
;MLETFFAGRQHPIPVMIGSNSDEASVMAVFGVDIAGQIQKLRRERRLGLGLIKLLYPGVKGDEALGREVCRDMAFTTLGYVVMQAQQRVGQPCWRYWFDYVAEAEQDAYPHGAWHGNEVPYVFDNLRLTDPVRQYASEADLAFAAQVADYWTQFARLASGEQTLSGAVRWPACLRGRDRLLRIGLHKRAGFKVENRFMRARLALFRRVMKHHVTLE
;
A
#
# COMPACT_ATOMS: atom_id res chain seq x y z
N MET A 1 -8.56 6.16 16.54
CA MET A 1 -8.11 4.93 15.83
C MET A 1 -6.58 4.74 15.90
N LEU A 2 -5.78 5.68 15.38
CA LEU A 2 -4.30 5.53 15.33
C LEU A 2 -3.64 5.31 16.71
N GLU A 3 -4.13 5.99 17.75
CA GLU A 3 -3.63 5.82 19.13
C GLU A 3 -3.74 4.37 19.62
N THR A 4 -4.81 3.66 19.26
CA THR A 4 -5.02 2.26 19.61
C THR A 4 -3.91 1.39 19.05
N PHE A 5 -3.57 1.54 17.77
CA PHE A 5 -2.45 0.82 17.15
C PHE A 5 -1.09 1.27 17.69
N PHE A 6 -0.91 2.57 17.93
CA PHE A 6 0.32 3.09 18.53
C PHE A 6 0.54 2.63 19.97
N ALA A 7 -0.51 2.29 20.69
CA ALA A 7 -0.44 1.71 22.03
C ALA A 7 -0.44 0.18 22.03
N GLY A 8 -0.72 -0.48 20.90
CA GLY A 8 -0.84 -1.94 20.84
C GLY A 8 -2.10 -2.47 21.54
N ARG A 9 -3.18 -1.69 21.55
CA ARG A 9 -4.46 -2.03 22.21
C ARG A 9 -5.54 -2.56 21.26
N GLN A 10 -5.19 -2.79 19.99
CA GLN A 10 -6.10 -3.39 19.03
C GLN A 10 -6.36 -4.86 19.40
N HIS A 11 -7.49 -5.41 18.94
CA HIS A 11 -7.81 -6.82 19.17
C HIS A 11 -6.71 -7.74 18.59
N PRO A 12 -6.22 -8.74 19.33
CA PRO A 12 -5.08 -9.54 18.92
C PRO A 12 -5.50 -10.66 17.94
N ILE A 13 -5.87 -10.29 16.72
CA ILE A 13 -6.17 -11.24 15.62
C ILE A 13 -5.21 -11.03 14.44
N PRO A 14 -4.95 -12.07 13.63
CA PRO A 14 -4.22 -11.95 12.37
C PRO A 14 -4.79 -10.86 11.45
N VAL A 15 -3.92 -10.15 10.72
CA VAL A 15 -4.34 -9.07 9.80
C VAL A 15 -3.65 -9.20 8.44
N MET A 16 -4.40 -9.04 7.36
CA MET A 16 -3.89 -8.71 6.03
C MET A 16 -4.20 -7.24 5.72
N ILE A 17 -3.21 -6.47 5.26
CA ILE A 17 -3.36 -5.04 5.00
C ILE A 17 -2.41 -4.56 3.90
N GLY A 18 -2.81 -3.61 3.09
CA GLY A 18 -1.95 -3.08 2.04
C GLY A 18 -2.40 -1.73 1.52
N SER A 19 -1.81 -1.35 0.41
CA SER A 19 -2.13 -0.14 -0.35
C SER A 19 -1.73 -0.32 -1.81
N ASN A 20 -2.28 0.52 -2.67
CA ASN A 20 -1.99 0.52 -4.10
C ASN A 20 -0.80 1.42 -4.44
N SER A 21 -0.24 1.24 -5.63
CA SER A 21 0.95 1.99 -6.04
C SER A 21 0.69 3.46 -6.30
N ASP A 22 -0.56 3.81 -6.54
CA ASP A 22 -1.00 5.16 -6.85
C ASP A 22 -2.26 5.59 -6.07
N GLU A 23 -2.27 5.37 -4.75
CA GLU A 23 -3.39 5.78 -3.88
C GLU A 23 -3.68 7.29 -3.93
N ALA A 24 -2.66 8.11 -4.23
CA ALA A 24 -2.83 9.55 -4.34
C ALA A 24 -3.75 9.97 -5.51
N SER A 25 -4.12 9.05 -6.40
CA SER A 25 -5.14 9.27 -7.44
C SER A 25 -6.46 9.81 -6.91
N VAL A 26 -6.90 9.40 -5.73
CA VAL A 26 -8.19 9.83 -5.16
C VAL A 26 -8.13 11.20 -4.46
N MET A 27 -6.92 11.73 -4.21
CA MET A 27 -6.76 12.95 -3.41
C MET A 27 -7.36 14.19 -4.07
N ALA A 28 -7.30 14.27 -5.41
CA ALA A 28 -7.97 15.35 -6.16
C ALA A 28 -9.49 15.31 -5.99
N VAL A 29 -10.08 14.11 -5.91
CA VAL A 29 -11.52 13.91 -5.65
C VAL A 29 -11.91 14.41 -4.25
N PHE A 30 -11.01 14.29 -3.27
CA PHE A 30 -11.19 14.83 -1.92
C PHE A 30 -10.81 16.32 -1.78
N GLY A 31 -10.53 17.02 -2.89
CA GLY A 31 -10.19 18.44 -2.87
C GLY A 31 -8.80 18.76 -2.30
N VAL A 32 -7.91 17.76 -2.21
CA VAL A 32 -6.54 17.95 -1.69
C VAL A 32 -5.63 18.41 -2.82
N ASP A 33 -5.21 19.69 -2.78
CA ASP A 33 -4.19 20.22 -3.68
C ASP A 33 -2.77 19.78 -3.25
N ILE A 34 -2.33 18.65 -3.81
CA ILE A 34 -1.00 18.07 -3.56
C ILE A 34 0.12 19.05 -3.95
N ALA A 35 -0.02 19.75 -5.09
CA ALA A 35 1.00 20.65 -5.59
C ALA A 35 1.12 21.89 -4.69
N GLY A 36 -0.01 22.45 -4.27
CA GLY A 36 -0.06 23.56 -3.30
C GLY A 36 0.55 23.19 -1.95
N GLN A 37 0.32 21.96 -1.45
CA GLN A 37 0.93 21.49 -0.20
C GLN A 37 2.46 21.39 -0.29
N ILE A 38 3.01 20.87 -1.39
CA ILE A 38 4.46 20.81 -1.59
C ILE A 38 5.06 22.21 -1.78
N GLN A 39 4.39 23.11 -2.51
CA GLN A 39 4.84 24.49 -2.64
C GLN A 39 4.84 25.23 -1.30
N LYS A 40 3.84 24.98 -0.45
CA LYS A 40 3.82 25.50 0.92
C LYS A 40 4.98 24.92 1.74
N LEU A 41 5.19 23.60 1.70
CA LEU A 41 6.28 22.94 2.40
C LEU A 41 7.67 23.43 1.95
N ARG A 42 7.83 23.72 0.65
CA ARG A 42 9.05 24.32 0.10
C ARG A 42 9.32 25.71 0.68
N ARG A 43 8.28 26.55 0.79
CA ARG A 43 8.37 27.92 1.31
C ARG A 43 8.69 27.92 2.81
N GLU A 44 7.99 27.07 3.57
CA GLU A 44 8.04 27.11 5.04
C GLU A 44 9.13 26.20 5.63
N ARG A 45 9.51 25.11 4.95
CA ARG A 45 10.40 24.06 5.48
C ARG A 45 11.36 23.52 4.43
N ARG A 46 12.10 24.41 3.76
CA ARG A 46 13.04 24.09 2.66
C ARG A 46 14.03 22.97 2.99
N LEU A 47 14.62 22.99 4.18
CA LEU A 47 15.55 21.94 4.65
C LEU A 47 14.84 20.59 4.84
N GLY A 48 13.63 20.60 5.40
CA GLY A 48 12.80 19.40 5.56
C GLY A 48 12.42 18.77 4.23
N LEU A 49 12.05 19.58 3.22
CA LEU A 49 11.78 19.10 1.88
C LEU A 49 13.01 18.47 1.22
N GLY A 50 14.21 19.04 1.44
CA GLY A 50 15.47 18.45 0.97
C GLY A 50 15.72 17.05 1.52
N LEU A 51 15.47 16.85 2.83
CA LEU A 51 15.58 15.54 3.47
C LEU A 51 14.53 14.54 2.96
N ILE A 52 13.30 15.00 2.73
CA ILE A 52 12.23 14.15 2.17
C ILE A 52 12.62 13.67 0.76
N LYS A 53 13.17 14.54 -0.10
CA LYS A 53 13.60 14.16 -1.46
C LYS A 53 14.60 12.99 -1.48
N LEU A 54 15.49 12.89 -0.50
CA LEU A 54 16.45 11.78 -0.40
C LEU A 54 15.77 10.41 -0.20
N LEU A 55 14.52 10.40 0.28
CA LEU A 55 13.74 9.17 0.48
C LEU A 55 13.02 8.69 -0.80
N TYR A 56 13.03 9.50 -1.87
CA TYR A 56 12.35 9.24 -3.13
C TYR A 56 13.32 9.28 -4.32
N PRO A 57 14.30 8.35 -4.37
CA PRO A 57 15.25 8.30 -5.47
C PRO A 57 14.51 8.09 -6.81
N GLY A 58 14.87 8.88 -7.81
CA GLY A 58 14.29 8.81 -9.15
C GLY A 58 13.03 9.65 -9.39
N VAL A 59 12.42 10.21 -8.34
CA VAL A 59 11.24 11.08 -8.47
C VAL A 59 11.69 12.51 -8.80
N LYS A 60 11.20 13.04 -9.93
CA LYS A 60 11.56 14.37 -10.45
C LYS A 60 10.32 15.26 -10.51
N GLY A 61 10.48 16.53 -10.13
CA GLY A 61 9.39 17.49 -10.08
C GLY A 61 8.59 17.45 -8.78
N ASP A 62 7.94 18.56 -8.45
CA ASP A 62 7.20 18.69 -7.18
C ASP A 62 5.88 17.95 -7.19
N GLU A 63 5.23 17.87 -8.34
CA GLU A 63 3.97 17.16 -8.50
C GLU A 63 4.15 15.66 -8.24
N ALA A 64 5.11 15.03 -8.92
CA ALA A 64 5.43 13.61 -8.71
C ALA A 64 5.91 13.34 -7.28
N LEU A 65 6.74 14.21 -6.71
CA LEU A 65 7.17 14.09 -5.31
C LEU A 65 5.98 14.23 -4.36
N GLY A 66 5.11 15.20 -4.59
CA GLY A 66 3.91 15.43 -3.79
C GLY A 66 2.98 14.24 -3.82
N ARG A 67 2.77 13.66 -5.00
CA ARG A 67 1.94 12.46 -5.18
C ARG A 67 2.45 11.30 -4.34
N GLU A 68 3.74 11.01 -4.42
CA GLU A 68 4.40 9.94 -3.68
C GLU A 68 4.39 10.17 -2.16
N VAL A 69 4.67 11.40 -1.72
CA VAL A 69 4.63 11.80 -0.30
C VAL A 69 3.21 11.72 0.24
N CYS A 70 2.22 12.20 -0.51
CA CYS A 70 0.81 12.17 -0.11
C CYS A 70 0.31 10.72 0.00
N ARG A 71 0.58 9.89 -1.01
CA ARG A 71 0.29 8.45 -0.99
C ARG A 71 0.87 7.78 0.27
N ASP A 72 2.15 8.02 0.53
CA ASP A 72 2.83 7.37 1.65
C ASP A 72 2.31 7.86 3.00
N MET A 73 2.04 9.15 3.13
CA MET A 73 1.54 9.75 4.36
C MET A 73 0.09 9.35 4.67
N ALA A 74 -0.79 9.37 3.66
CA ALA A 74 -2.22 9.12 3.84
C ALA A 74 -2.59 7.63 3.85
N PHE A 75 -1.90 6.80 3.07
CA PHE A 75 -2.27 5.39 2.86
C PHE A 75 -1.16 4.42 3.28
N THR A 76 -0.02 4.43 2.60
CA THR A 76 1.01 3.37 2.74
C THR A 76 1.53 3.23 4.18
N THR A 77 1.66 4.34 4.91
CA THR A 77 2.17 4.34 6.29
C THR A 77 1.20 3.65 7.26
N LEU A 78 -0.11 3.67 7.01
CA LEU A 78 -1.07 3.00 7.88
C LEU A 78 -0.81 1.49 7.96
N GLY A 79 -0.55 0.84 6.82
CA GLY A 79 -0.18 -0.58 6.78
C GLY A 79 1.09 -0.89 7.58
N TYR A 80 2.05 0.04 7.62
CA TYR A 80 3.26 -0.08 8.45
C TYR A 80 2.95 0.07 9.95
N VAL A 81 2.10 1.03 10.32
CA VAL A 81 1.67 1.23 11.72
C VAL A 81 0.93 0.01 12.25
N VAL A 82 -0.01 -0.53 11.47
CA VAL A 82 -0.77 -1.74 11.83
C VAL A 82 0.17 -2.93 11.99
N MET A 83 1.09 -3.15 11.04
CA MET A 83 2.07 -4.25 11.16
C MET A 83 2.92 -4.15 12.43
N GLN A 84 3.40 -2.96 12.80
CA GLN A 84 4.15 -2.79 14.04
C GLN A 84 3.28 -3.01 15.28
N ALA A 85 2.01 -2.64 15.23
CA ALA A 85 1.07 -2.92 16.30
C ALA A 85 0.86 -4.43 16.46
N GLN A 86 0.71 -5.18 15.36
CA GLN A 86 0.60 -6.64 15.36
C GLN A 86 1.84 -7.32 15.97
N GLN A 87 3.04 -6.84 15.60
CA GLN A 87 4.29 -7.34 16.19
C GLN A 87 4.39 -7.13 17.70
N ARG A 88 3.75 -6.09 18.26
CA ARG A 88 3.75 -5.82 19.71
C ARG A 88 2.83 -6.74 20.48
N VAL A 89 1.71 -7.15 19.88
CA VAL A 89 0.73 -8.07 20.48
C VAL A 89 0.98 -9.53 20.08
N GLY A 90 2.11 -9.82 19.42
CA GLY A 90 2.51 -11.18 19.06
C GLY A 90 1.69 -11.82 17.92
N GLN A 91 0.99 -11.01 17.13
CA GLN A 91 0.13 -11.50 16.05
C GLN A 91 0.79 -11.37 14.67
N PRO A 92 0.50 -12.28 13.72
CA PRO A 92 1.00 -12.18 12.36
C PRO A 92 0.33 -11.04 11.59
N CYS A 93 1.05 -10.47 10.63
CA CYS A 93 0.55 -9.44 9.73
C CYS A 93 1.04 -9.69 8.30
N TRP A 94 0.13 -9.81 7.33
CA TRP A 94 0.46 -9.93 5.92
C TRP A 94 0.30 -8.58 5.25
N ARG A 95 1.44 -7.95 4.89
CA ARG A 95 1.43 -6.68 4.18
C ARG A 95 1.51 -6.88 2.67
N TYR A 96 0.69 -6.18 1.90
CA TYR A 96 0.78 -6.16 0.44
C TYR A 96 0.98 -4.75 -0.13
N TRP A 97 1.49 -4.71 -1.37
CA TRP A 97 1.57 -3.54 -2.23
C TRP A 97 1.01 -3.92 -3.59
N PHE A 98 -0.13 -3.34 -3.96
CA PHE A 98 -0.78 -3.65 -5.24
C PHE A 98 -0.34 -2.65 -6.31
N ASP A 99 0.23 -3.15 -7.40
CA ASP A 99 0.86 -2.38 -8.46
C ASP A 99 0.48 -2.95 -9.84
N TYR A 100 -0.62 -3.70 -9.94
CA TYR A 100 -1.08 -4.24 -11.21
C TYR A 100 -2.06 -3.27 -11.89
N VAL A 101 -1.92 -3.13 -13.21
CA VAL A 101 -2.89 -2.42 -14.06
C VAL A 101 -3.29 -3.35 -15.19
N ALA A 102 -4.59 -3.42 -15.47
CA ALA A 102 -5.12 -4.22 -16.57
C ALA A 102 -4.36 -3.93 -17.87
N GLU A 103 -4.10 -4.95 -18.68
CA GLU A 103 -3.20 -4.81 -19.84
C GLU A 103 -3.61 -3.68 -20.80
N ALA A 104 -4.91 -3.53 -21.03
CA ALA A 104 -5.48 -2.49 -21.90
C ALA A 104 -5.28 -1.06 -21.38
N GLU A 105 -5.07 -0.90 -20.07
CA GLU A 105 -5.07 0.41 -19.39
C GLU A 105 -3.67 0.83 -18.91
N GLN A 106 -2.61 0.06 -19.19
CA GLN A 106 -1.27 0.39 -18.68
C GLN A 106 -0.79 1.80 -19.06
N ASP A 107 -1.20 2.32 -20.21
CA ASP A 107 -0.85 3.67 -20.66
C ASP A 107 -1.69 4.77 -19.99
N ALA A 108 -2.98 4.50 -19.75
CA ALA A 108 -3.88 5.44 -19.08
C ALA A 108 -3.56 5.62 -17.57
N TYR A 109 -2.86 4.64 -16.98
CA TYR A 109 -2.45 4.65 -15.58
C TYR A 109 -0.91 4.74 -15.47
N PRO A 110 -0.29 5.87 -15.85
CA PRO A 110 1.16 6.00 -15.93
C PRO A 110 1.86 5.84 -14.58
N HIS A 111 1.17 6.16 -13.48
CA HIS A 111 1.72 6.18 -12.12
C HIS A 111 1.44 4.91 -11.30
N GLY A 112 0.69 3.94 -11.84
CA GLY A 112 0.38 2.69 -11.16
C GLY A 112 -1.11 2.49 -10.88
N ALA A 113 -1.41 1.55 -9.98
CA ALA A 113 -2.77 1.18 -9.62
C ALA A 113 -3.41 2.27 -8.75
N TRP A 114 -4.54 2.81 -9.20
CA TRP A 114 -5.29 3.83 -8.47
C TRP A 114 -5.94 3.28 -7.21
N HIS A 115 -6.38 4.19 -6.34
CA HIS A 115 -7.16 3.84 -5.16
C HIS A 115 -8.38 3.00 -5.53
N GLY A 116 -8.53 1.83 -4.92
CA GLY A 116 -9.65 0.90 -5.16
C GLY A 116 -9.50 -0.02 -6.37
N ASN A 117 -8.49 0.16 -7.23
CA ASN A 117 -8.29 -0.69 -8.40
C ASN A 117 -8.03 -2.17 -8.07
N GLU A 118 -7.58 -2.48 -6.86
CA GLU A 118 -7.31 -3.84 -6.41
C GLU A 118 -8.59 -4.60 -6.03
N VAL A 119 -9.65 -3.89 -5.65
CA VAL A 119 -10.90 -4.48 -5.13
C VAL A 119 -11.46 -5.56 -6.08
N PRO A 120 -11.60 -5.32 -7.40
CA PRO A 120 -12.14 -6.32 -8.30
C PRO A 120 -11.25 -7.57 -8.46
N TYR A 121 -9.94 -7.45 -8.21
CA TYR A 121 -9.00 -8.57 -8.23
C TYR A 121 -9.10 -9.39 -6.94
N VAL A 122 -9.28 -8.72 -5.80
CA VAL A 122 -9.49 -9.38 -4.49
C VAL A 122 -10.76 -10.23 -4.49
N PHE A 123 -11.83 -9.74 -5.12
CA PHE A 123 -13.12 -10.43 -5.20
C PHE A 123 -13.24 -11.38 -6.41
N ASP A 124 -12.23 -11.46 -7.26
CA ASP A 124 -12.24 -12.21 -8.53
C ASP A 124 -13.50 -11.95 -9.37
N ASN A 125 -13.88 -10.68 -9.52
CA ASN A 125 -15.14 -10.28 -10.16
C ASN A 125 -14.95 -9.27 -11.30
N LEU A 126 -13.78 -9.27 -11.96
CA LEU A 126 -13.46 -8.34 -13.04
C LEU A 126 -14.54 -8.31 -14.14
N ARG A 127 -15.16 -9.45 -14.48
CA ARG A 127 -16.24 -9.53 -15.49
C ARG A 127 -17.54 -8.83 -15.07
N LEU A 128 -17.68 -8.47 -13.79
CA LEU A 128 -18.89 -7.85 -13.23
C LEU A 128 -18.68 -6.38 -12.84
N THR A 129 -17.43 -5.91 -12.82
CA THR A 129 -17.10 -4.59 -12.25
C THR A 129 -16.77 -3.58 -13.33
N ASP A 130 -17.50 -2.46 -13.37
CA ASP A 130 -17.12 -1.32 -14.22
C ASP A 130 -15.95 -0.53 -13.63
N PRO A 131 -15.09 0.09 -14.47
CA PRO A 131 -15.08 -0.04 -15.93
C PRO A 131 -14.33 -1.29 -16.42
N VAL A 132 -13.62 -2.01 -15.54
CA VAL A 132 -12.68 -3.08 -15.91
C VAL A 132 -13.31 -4.23 -16.70
N ARG A 133 -14.59 -4.52 -16.51
CA ARG A 133 -15.33 -5.53 -17.29
C ARG A 133 -15.34 -5.25 -18.80
N GLN A 134 -15.11 -4.01 -19.21
CA GLN A 134 -15.16 -3.60 -20.61
C GLN A 134 -13.87 -3.94 -21.37
N TYR A 135 -12.76 -4.14 -20.65
CA TYR A 135 -11.43 -4.30 -21.25
C TYR A 135 -10.57 -5.40 -20.63
N ALA A 136 -11.04 -6.10 -19.59
CA ALA A 136 -10.30 -7.18 -18.94
C ALA A 136 -9.95 -8.30 -19.93
N SER A 137 -8.65 -8.62 -20.01
CA SER A 137 -8.13 -9.74 -20.79
C SER A 137 -8.20 -11.06 -20.01
N GLU A 138 -7.98 -12.20 -20.68
CA GLU A 138 -7.82 -13.49 -19.98
C GLU A 138 -6.61 -13.51 -19.05
N ALA A 139 -5.56 -12.71 -19.36
CA ALA A 139 -4.42 -12.57 -18.46
C ALA A 139 -4.78 -11.77 -17.20
N ASP A 140 -5.62 -10.74 -17.31
CA ASP A 140 -6.15 -9.99 -16.17
C ASP A 140 -6.96 -10.90 -15.24
N LEU A 141 -7.80 -11.77 -15.81
CA LEU A 141 -8.60 -12.74 -15.07
C LEU A 141 -7.74 -13.80 -14.38
N ALA A 142 -6.74 -14.34 -15.08
CA ALA A 142 -5.79 -15.29 -14.49
C ALA A 142 -4.97 -14.64 -13.35
N PHE A 143 -4.69 -13.34 -13.45
CA PHE A 143 -4.04 -12.59 -12.38
C PHE A 143 -4.99 -12.35 -11.19
N ALA A 144 -6.26 -11.99 -11.44
CA ALA A 144 -7.27 -11.82 -10.40
C ALA A 144 -7.48 -13.10 -9.58
N ALA A 145 -7.59 -14.26 -10.23
CA ALA A 145 -7.71 -15.55 -9.54
C ALA A 145 -6.55 -15.80 -8.56
N GLN A 146 -5.31 -15.52 -8.97
CA GLN A 146 -4.13 -15.65 -8.11
C GLN A 146 -4.13 -14.67 -6.92
N VAL A 147 -4.69 -13.46 -7.11
CA VAL A 147 -4.86 -12.48 -6.04
C VAL A 147 -5.92 -12.96 -5.05
N ALA A 148 -7.10 -13.36 -5.53
CA ALA A 148 -8.20 -13.85 -4.71
C ALA A 148 -7.84 -15.11 -3.90
N ASP A 149 -7.00 -15.99 -4.45
CA ASP A 149 -6.45 -17.14 -3.74
C ASP A 149 -5.76 -16.73 -2.44
N TYR A 150 -4.99 -15.64 -2.42
CA TYR A 150 -4.34 -15.19 -1.18
C TYR A 150 -5.34 -14.75 -0.12
N TRP A 151 -6.43 -14.07 -0.51
CA TRP A 151 -7.47 -13.65 0.43
C TRP A 151 -8.22 -14.86 0.99
N THR A 152 -8.54 -15.84 0.14
CA THR A 152 -9.16 -17.11 0.56
C THR A 152 -8.24 -17.89 1.50
N GLN A 153 -6.95 -17.97 1.18
CA GLN A 153 -5.95 -18.64 2.00
C GLN A 153 -5.78 -17.95 3.36
N PHE A 154 -5.77 -16.62 3.39
CA PHE A 154 -5.74 -15.86 4.64
C PHE A 154 -6.96 -16.16 5.51
N ALA A 155 -8.15 -16.08 4.94
CA ALA A 155 -9.40 -16.36 5.66
C ALA A 155 -9.41 -17.78 6.27
N ARG A 156 -8.81 -18.76 5.60
CA ARG A 156 -8.77 -20.16 6.06
C ARG A 156 -7.66 -20.46 7.05
N LEU A 157 -6.47 -19.87 6.88
CA LEU A 157 -5.24 -20.37 7.52
C LEU A 157 -4.61 -19.40 8.52
N ALA A 158 -4.96 -18.11 8.51
CA ALA A 158 -4.19 -17.09 9.22
C ALA A 158 -4.16 -17.24 10.75
N SER A 159 -5.10 -17.98 11.34
CA SER A 159 -5.13 -18.27 12.79
C SER A 159 -4.12 -19.33 13.25
N GLY A 160 -3.60 -20.16 12.33
CA GLY A 160 -2.67 -21.26 12.65
C GLY A 160 -1.37 -21.25 11.85
N GLU A 161 -1.39 -20.69 10.64
CA GLU A 161 -0.26 -20.68 9.72
C GLU A 161 0.39 -19.30 9.62
N GLN A 162 1.72 -19.27 9.48
CA GLN A 162 2.48 -18.03 9.32
C GLN A 162 2.92 -17.78 7.87
N THR A 163 2.56 -18.67 6.94
CA THR A 163 2.86 -18.51 5.51
C THR A 163 1.65 -18.88 4.69
N LEU A 164 1.23 -17.99 3.79
CA LEU A 164 0.19 -18.26 2.82
C LEU A 164 0.83 -18.81 1.55
N SER A 165 0.27 -19.90 1.04
CA SER A 165 0.62 -20.44 -0.28
C SER A 165 -0.21 -19.75 -1.37
N GLY A 166 0.38 -19.60 -2.56
CA GLY A 166 -0.20 -18.96 -3.73
C GLY A 166 0.86 -18.90 -4.84
N ALA A 167 0.81 -17.88 -5.72
CA ALA A 167 1.79 -17.69 -6.80
C ALA A 167 3.25 -17.69 -6.30
N VAL A 168 3.49 -17.10 -5.13
CA VAL A 168 4.72 -17.25 -4.33
C VAL A 168 4.37 -17.51 -2.87
N ARG A 169 5.30 -18.11 -2.11
CA ARG A 169 5.12 -18.22 -0.65
C ARG A 169 5.14 -16.83 -0.02
N TRP A 170 4.07 -16.49 0.71
CA TRP A 170 3.93 -15.20 1.39
C TRP A 170 3.98 -15.38 2.91
N PRO A 171 5.18 -15.29 3.51
CA PRO A 171 5.30 -15.37 4.96
C PRO A 171 4.88 -14.06 5.63
N ALA A 172 4.23 -14.17 6.79
CA ALA A 172 3.80 -13.04 7.60
C ALA A 172 4.99 -12.17 8.06
N CYS A 173 4.70 -10.89 8.31
CA CYS A 173 5.48 -10.05 9.20
C CYS A 173 5.33 -10.56 10.63
N LEU A 174 6.47 -10.76 11.27
CA LEU A 174 6.60 -11.16 12.67
C LEU A 174 7.66 -10.26 13.31
N ARG A 175 7.81 -10.29 14.64
CA ARG A 175 8.77 -9.42 15.34
C ARG A 175 10.17 -9.48 14.68
N GLY A 176 10.69 -8.32 14.27
CA GLY A 176 11.98 -8.19 13.60
C GLY A 176 12.01 -8.55 12.10
N ARG A 177 10.91 -9.10 11.55
CA ARG A 177 10.76 -9.50 10.15
C ARG A 177 9.75 -8.61 9.45
N ASP A 178 10.26 -7.57 8.78
CA ASP A 178 9.47 -6.66 7.94
C ASP A 178 9.48 -7.16 6.50
N ARG A 179 8.31 -7.64 6.05
CA ARG A 179 8.10 -8.31 4.77
C ARG A 179 6.84 -7.77 4.11
N LEU A 180 6.84 -7.69 2.80
CA LEU A 180 5.68 -7.27 2.05
C LEU A 180 5.60 -8.07 0.75
N LEU A 181 4.39 -8.48 0.35
CA LEU A 181 4.15 -9.04 -0.96
C LEU A 181 3.83 -7.91 -1.94
N ARG A 182 4.68 -7.73 -2.95
CA ARG A 182 4.31 -6.97 -4.14
C ARG A 182 3.41 -7.83 -5.01
N ILE A 183 2.23 -7.30 -5.33
CA ILE A 183 1.23 -7.88 -6.20
C ILE A 183 1.20 -6.99 -7.43
N GLY A 184 1.73 -7.46 -8.54
CA GLY A 184 2.10 -6.63 -9.68
C GLY A 184 3.52 -6.08 -9.52
N LEU A 185 4.25 -6.03 -10.65
CA LEU A 185 5.62 -5.55 -10.73
C LEU A 185 5.72 -4.57 -11.90
N HIS A 186 5.75 -3.27 -11.60
CA HIS A 186 5.80 -2.22 -12.62
C HIS A 186 4.58 -2.27 -13.54
N LYS A 187 3.37 -2.29 -12.95
CA LYS A 187 2.08 -2.37 -13.66
C LYS A 187 1.76 -3.70 -14.32
N ARG A 188 2.68 -4.67 -14.30
CA ARG A 188 2.55 -5.97 -14.98
C ARG A 188 2.35 -7.10 -14.00
N ALA A 189 1.83 -8.23 -14.48
CA ALA A 189 1.62 -9.43 -13.68
C ALA A 189 2.93 -9.92 -13.06
N GLY A 190 2.88 -10.26 -11.77
CA GLY A 190 4.03 -10.77 -11.05
C GLY A 190 3.87 -10.65 -9.55
N PHE A 191 4.59 -11.49 -8.81
CA PHE A 191 4.53 -11.53 -7.35
C PHE A 191 5.95 -11.56 -6.78
N LYS A 192 6.21 -10.76 -5.76
CA LYS A 192 7.53 -10.74 -5.12
C LYS A 192 7.45 -10.37 -3.65
N VAL A 193 8.01 -11.21 -2.80
CA VAL A 193 8.20 -10.85 -1.38
C VAL A 193 9.44 -9.97 -1.25
N GLU A 194 9.27 -8.78 -0.69
CA GLU A 194 10.35 -7.84 -0.42
C GLU A 194 10.53 -7.62 1.07
N ASN A 195 11.79 -7.57 1.50
CA ASN A 195 12.14 -7.25 2.88
C ASN A 195 12.32 -5.74 3.04
N ARG A 196 11.82 -5.18 4.15
CA ARG A 196 12.00 -3.76 4.50
C ARG A 196 11.52 -2.80 3.39
N PHE A 197 10.46 -3.19 2.67
CA PHE A 197 9.87 -2.39 1.60
C PHE A 197 9.56 -0.98 2.10
N MET A 198 10.18 0.03 1.49
CA MET A 198 9.97 1.44 1.83
C MET A 198 10.30 1.82 3.28
N ARG A 199 11.05 1.00 4.03
CA ARG A 199 11.16 1.13 5.49
C ARG A 199 11.58 2.53 5.99
N ALA A 200 12.55 3.16 5.34
CA ALA A 200 13.06 4.47 5.77
C ALA A 200 11.97 5.56 5.72
N ARG A 201 11.24 5.66 4.59
CA ARG A 201 10.15 6.62 4.43
C ARG A 201 8.97 6.33 5.36
N LEU A 202 8.56 5.07 5.49
CA LEU A 202 7.43 4.71 6.35
C LEU A 202 7.75 4.94 7.84
N ALA A 203 9.01 4.73 8.25
CA ALA A 203 9.46 5.07 9.59
C ALA A 203 9.43 6.59 9.86
N LEU A 204 9.81 7.41 8.88
CA LEU A 204 9.71 8.87 8.97
C LEU A 204 8.24 9.29 9.11
N PHE A 205 7.37 8.89 8.18
CA PHE A 205 5.97 9.32 8.19
C PHE A 205 5.22 8.82 9.42
N ARG A 206 5.51 7.61 9.90
CA ARG A 206 4.98 7.14 11.18
C ARG A 206 5.32 8.11 12.32
N ARG A 207 6.56 8.61 12.36
CA ARG A 207 6.98 9.58 13.39
C ARG A 207 6.25 10.92 13.22
N VAL A 208 6.10 11.39 11.97
CA VAL A 208 5.31 12.59 11.67
C VAL A 208 3.87 12.43 12.16
N MET A 209 3.19 11.33 11.78
CA MET A 209 1.82 11.02 12.20
C MET A 209 1.66 11.01 13.72
N LYS A 210 2.60 10.40 14.45
CA LYS A 210 2.56 10.35 15.92
C LYS A 210 2.64 11.73 16.58
N HIS A 211 3.38 12.67 15.98
CA HIS A 211 3.68 13.97 16.61
C HIS A 211 2.85 15.15 16.07
N HIS A 212 2.24 15.02 14.89
CA HIS A 212 1.51 16.11 14.22
C HIS A 212 0.03 15.81 13.99
N VAL A 213 -0.44 14.60 14.27
CA VAL A 213 -1.89 14.32 14.34
C VAL A 213 -2.34 14.54 15.77
N THR A 214 -2.57 15.80 16.14
CA THR A 214 -3.47 16.13 17.25
C THR A 214 -4.88 15.95 16.73
N LEU A 215 -5.56 14.92 17.21
CA LEU A 215 -7.01 14.79 17.03
C LEU A 215 -7.65 15.78 18.00
N GLU A 216 -7.99 16.96 17.51
CA GLU A 216 -9.14 17.70 18.07
C GLU A 216 -10.43 17.11 17.48
#